data_AF-A0A163SDI6-F1
#
_entry.id   AF-A0A163SDI6-F1
#
_cell.length_a   1.000
_cell.length_b   1.000
_cell.length_c   1.000
_cell.angle_alpha   90.00
_cell.angle_beta   90.00
_cell.angle_gamma   90.00
#
_symmetry.space_group_name_H-M   'P 1'
#
loop_
_entity.id
_entity.type
_entity.pdbx_description
1 polymer ?
#
loop_
_entity_poly.entity_id
_entity_poly.type
_entity_poly.pdbx_seq_one_letter_code
_entity_poly.pdbx_strand_id
1 'polypeptide(L)'
;MAYYVACDYDEPDRQSYRGIVIIDTLTNEVAHRFFSGHFDQDFQEYRSWLEDTEPYYFEGDSLLNFVGDLHDPALNEDQDYYH
;
A
#
# COMPACT_ATOMS: atom_id res chain seq x y z
N MET A 1 0.54 -15.59 13.10
CA MET A 1 1.02 -14.31 13.68
C MET A 1 0.32 -13.20 12.94
N ALA A 2 -0.20 -12.18 13.61
CA ALA A 2 -0.96 -11.11 12.95
C ALA A 2 -0.02 -10.01 12.47
N TYR A 3 -0.17 -9.60 11.21
CA TYR A 3 0.55 -8.45 10.67
C TYR A 3 -0.38 -7.26 10.45
N TYR A 4 0.16 -6.06 10.57
CA TYR A 4 -0.49 -4.81 10.18
C TYR A 4 0.20 -4.28 8.92
N VAL A 5 -0.58 -3.98 7.89
CA VAL A 5 -0.07 -3.51 6.58
C VAL A 5 -0.43 -2.05 6.38
N ALA A 6 0.54 -1.22 6.03
CA ALA A 6 0.35 0.22 5.80
C ALA A 6 1.19 0.76 4.66
N CYS A 7 0.83 1.93 4.15
CA CYS A 7 1.67 2.70 3.24
C CYS A 7 2.60 3.62 4.04
N ASP A 8 3.84 3.74 3.62
CA ASP A 8 4.82 4.68 4.15
C ASP A 8 4.82 5.97 3.31
N TYR A 9 4.37 7.07 3.92
CA TYR A 9 4.33 8.42 3.36
C TYR A 9 4.22 9.42 4.51
N ASP A 10 4.53 10.69 4.25
CA ASP A 10 4.42 11.77 5.23
C ASP A 10 3.00 12.34 5.21
N GLU A 11 2.17 12.03 6.22
CA GLU A 11 0.81 12.57 6.28
C GLU A 11 0.79 14.10 6.43
N PRO A 12 -0.10 14.82 5.70
CA PRO A 12 -1.14 14.31 4.80
C PRO A 12 -0.71 14.16 3.32
N ASP A 13 0.57 14.34 3.00
CA ASP A 13 1.09 14.36 1.63
C ASP A 13 1.27 12.95 1.05
N ARG A 14 0.26 12.47 0.33
CA ARG A 14 0.29 11.17 -0.36
C ARG A 14 1.32 11.09 -1.50
N GLN A 15 1.80 12.22 -2.04
CA GLN A 15 2.82 12.21 -3.10
C GLN A 15 4.20 11.84 -2.57
N SER A 16 4.40 11.94 -1.25
CA SER A 16 5.62 11.50 -0.56
C SER A 16 5.71 9.98 -0.37
N TYR A 17 4.87 9.20 -1.06
CA TYR A 17 4.84 7.75 -1.00
C TYR A 17 6.24 7.12 -1.18
N ARG A 18 6.59 6.25 -0.23
CA ARG A 18 7.86 5.52 -0.20
C ARG A 18 7.67 4.03 -0.46
N GLY A 19 6.57 3.44 0.01
CA GLY A 19 6.35 2.00 -0.13
C GLY A 19 5.23 1.41 0.73
N ILE A 20 5.08 0.08 0.69
CA ILE A 20 4.20 -0.69 1.60
C ILE A 20 5.06 -1.34 2.68
N VAL A 21 4.63 -1.22 3.94
CA VAL A 21 5.29 -1.82 5.11
C VAL A 21 4.38 -2.84 5.79
N ILE A 22 4.97 -3.97 6.17
CA ILE A 22 4.32 -5.04 6.94
C ILE A 22 4.93 -5.04 8.33
N ILE A 23 4.11 -4.78 9.34
CA ILE A 23 4.51 -4.64 10.74
C ILE A 23 4.01 -5.84 11.54
N ASP A 24 4.89 -6.47 12.30
CA ASP A 24 4.51 -7.51 13.25
C ASP A 24 3.75 -6.87 14.43
N THR A 25 2.51 -7.28 14.64
CA THR A 25 1.64 -6.69 15.68
C THR A 25 2.08 -7.03 17.11
N LEU A 26 2.91 -8.05 17.31
CA LEU A 26 3.40 -8.46 18.62
C LEU A 26 4.67 -7.68 19.01
N THR A 27 5.60 -7.51 18.07
CA THR A 27 6.89 -6.84 18.35
C THR A 27 6.88 -5.36 18.00
N ASN A 28 5.90 -4.92 17.20
CA ASN A 28 5.84 -3.59 16.60
C ASN A 28 7.07 -3.27 15.72
N GLU A 29 7.72 -4.31 15.18
CA GLU A 29 8.84 -4.18 14.27
C GLU A 29 8.38 -4.39 12.82
N VAL A 30 9.11 -3.78 11.89
CA VAL A 30 8.83 -3.96 10.46
C VAL A 30 9.37 -5.31 10.01
N ALA A 31 8.47 -6.24 9.70
CA ALA A 31 8.79 -7.58 9.25
C ALA A 31 9.17 -7.63 7.75
N HIS A 32 8.52 -6.79 6.93
CA HIS A 32 8.78 -6.74 5.50
C HIS A 32 8.48 -5.37 4.90
N ARG A 33 9.11 -5.05 3.77
CA ARG A 33 9.00 -3.73 3.12
C ARG A 33 9.11 -3.87 1.60
N PHE A 34 8.20 -3.21 0.88
CA PHE A 34 8.21 -3.02 -0.56
C PHE A 34 8.45 -1.53 -0.83
N PHE A 35 9.53 -1.17 -1.52
CA PHE A 35 10.02 0.22 -1.61
C PHE A 35 10.45 0.62 -3.03
N SER A 36 9.58 0.41 -4.01
CA SER A 36 9.82 0.95 -5.35
C SER A 36 9.55 2.45 -5.42
N GLY A 37 8.79 3.00 -4.47
CA GLY A 37 8.26 4.37 -4.55
C GLY A 37 7.09 4.49 -5.54
N HIS A 38 6.59 3.36 -6.06
CA HIS A 38 5.47 3.29 -6.98
C HIS A 38 4.40 2.35 -6.43
N PHE A 39 3.26 2.90 -6.04
CA PHE A 39 2.22 2.16 -5.34
C PHE A 39 1.76 0.91 -6.09
N ASP A 40 1.51 1.00 -7.40
CA ASP A 40 1.04 -0.14 -8.21
C ASP A 40 2.03 -1.30 -8.20
N GLN A 41 3.32 -1.01 -8.30
CA GLN A 41 4.36 -2.02 -8.28
C GLN A 41 4.44 -2.68 -6.90
N ASP A 42 4.54 -1.86 -5.85
CA ASP A 42 4.61 -2.36 -4.47
C ASP A 42 3.36 -3.15 -4.10
N PHE A 43 2.18 -2.76 -4.61
CA PHE A 43 0.94 -3.48 -4.40
C PHE A 43 0.92 -4.84 -5.11
N GLN A 44 1.43 -4.96 -6.34
CA GLN A 44 1.56 -6.27 -7.00
C GLN A 44 2.52 -7.19 -6.25
N GLU A 45 3.67 -6.67 -5.80
CA GLU A 45 4.65 -7.43 -5.02
C GLU A 45 4.05 -7.87 -3.66
N TYR A 46 3.32 -6.98 -2.99
CA TYR A 46 2.54 -7.29 -1.78
C TYR A 46 1.52 -8.41 -2.02
N ARG A 47 0.75 -8.34 -3.11
CA ARG A 47 -0.24 -9.37 -3.46
C ARG A 47 0.41 -10.73 -3.70
N SER A 48 1.53 -10.78 -4.42
CA SER A 48 2.30 -12.02 -4.62
C SER A 48 2.81 -12.58 -3.29
N TRP A 49 3.32 -11.73 -2.41
CA TRP A 49 3.80 -12.14 -1.09
C TRP A 49 2.69 -12.71 -0.20
N LEU A 50 1.49 -12.12 -0.24
CA LEU A 50 0.32 -12.66 0.48
C LEU A 50 -0.07 -14.06 0.01
N GLU A 51 -0.06 -14.29 -1.31
CA GLU A 51 -0.38 -15.59 -1.90
C GLU A 51 0.65 -16.65 -1.54
N ASP A 52 1.94 -16.29 -1.49
CA ASP A 52 3.02 -17.22 -1.15
C ASP A 52 3.09 -17.55 0.35
N THR A 53 2.73 -16.59 1.22
CA THR A 53 2.95 -16.72 2.67
C THR A 53 1.68 -17.02 3.47
N GLU A 54 0.50 -16.84 2.87
CA GLU A 54 -0.83 -16.97 3.51
C GLU A 54 -0.87 -16.43 4.96
N PRO A 55 -0.43 -15.18 5.20
CA PRO A 55 -0.30 -14.67 6.55
C PRO A 55 -1.67 -14.31 7.11
N TYR A 56 -1.78 -14.26 8.44
CA TYR A 56 -2.91 -13.58 9.07
C TYR A 56 -2.57 -12.09 9.17
N TYR A 57 -3.38 -11.21 8.57
CA TYR A 57 -3.07 -9.79 8.49
C TYR A 57 -4.32 -8.91 8.58
N PHE A 58 -4.09 -7.63 8.91
CA PHE A 58 -5.07 -6.55 8.88
C PHE A 58 -4.53 -5.42 8.00
N GLU A 59 -5.36 -4.91 7.11
CA GLU A 59 -5.04 -3.77 6.24
C GLU A 59 -5.35 -2.47 7.00
N GLY A 60 -4.36 -1.59 7.10
CA GLY A 60 -4.52 -0.29 7.72
C GLY A 60 -5.24 0.71 6.80
N ASP A 61 -5.84 1.73 7.42
CA ASP A 61 -6.59 2.78 6.71
C ASP A 61 -5.76 3.46 5.60
N SER A 62 -4.44 3.60 5.80
CA SER A 62 -3.53 4.12 4.78
C SER A 62 -3.54 3.27 3.51
N LEU A 63 -3.52 1.94 3.62
CA LEU A 63 -3.51 1.06 2.45
C LEU A 63 -4.87 1.12 1.75
N LEU A 64 -5.96 1.08 2.53
CA LEU A 64 -7.33 1.18 2.02
C LEU A 64 -7.57 2.50 1.29
N ASN A 65 -6.98 3.61 1.75
CA ASN A 65 -7.08 4.90 1.07
C ASN A 65 -6.38 4.90 -0.30
N PHE A 66 -5.17 4.34 -0.40
CA PHE A 66 -4.48 4.23 -1.70
C PHE A 66 -5.19 3.27 -2.67
N VAL A 67 -5.75 2.16 -2.16
CA VAL A 67 -6.58 1.25 -2.98
C VAL A 67 -7.89 1.93 -3.41
N GLY A 68 -8.49 2.73 -2.54
CA GLY A 68 -9.66 3.54 -2.84
C GLY A 68 -9.41 4.53 -3.98
N ASP A 69 -8.26 5.22 -3.95
CA ASP A 69 -7.85 6.16 -4.99
C ASP A 69 -7.64 5.47 -6.36
N LEU A 70 -7.08 4.24 -6.39
CA LEU A 70 -6.95 3.45 -7.63
C LEU A 70 -8.29 3.07 -8.27
N HIS A 71 -9.32 2.89 -7.44
CA HIS A 71 -10.65 2.51 -7.86
C HIS A 71 -11.60 3.70 -7.99
N ASP A 72 -11.14 4.94 -7.77
CA ASP A 72 -11.94 6.13 -7.98
C ASP A 72 -11.99 6.49 -9.47
N PRO A 73 -13.12 6.28 -10.17
CA PRO A 73 -13.25 6.65 -11.57
C PRO A 73 -13.16 8.18 -11.77
N ALA A 74 -13.37 9.00 -10.74
CA ALA A 74 -13.30 10.46 -10.84
C ALA A 74 -11.85 11.00 -10.89
N LEU A 75 -10.86 10.24 -10.40
CA LEU A 75 -9.44 10.59 -10.54
C LEU A 75 -8.86 10.21 -11.91
N ASN A 76 -9.51 9.28 -12.63
CA ASN A 76 -9.13 8.88 -13.98
C ASN A 76 -9.65 9.82 -15.09
N GLU A 77 -10.51 10.79 -14.79
CA GLU A 77 -11.05 11.74 -15.79
C GLU A 77 -10.10 12.90 -16.15
N ASP A 78 -9.00 13.10 -15.41
CA ASP A 78 -8.05 14.21 -15.66
C ASP A 78 -6.89 13.86 -16.63
N GLN A 79 -6.83 12.63 -17.16
CA GLN A 79 -5.79 12.24 -18.14
C GLN A 79 -6.24 12.27 -19.61
N ASP A 80 -7.53 12.42 -19.91
CA ASP A 80 -8.05 12.36 -21.30
C ASP A 80 -8.40 13.72 -21.92
N TYR A 81 -7.95 14.84 -21.34
CA TYR A 81 -8.17 16.20 -21.88
C TYR A 81 -6.92 16.84 -22.51
N TYR A 82 -6.06 16.07 -23.17
CA TYR A 82 -5.10 16.63 -24.13
C TYR A 82 -4.87 15.68 -25.32
N HIS A 83 -5.70 15.81 -26.36
CA HIS A 83 -5.26 15.56 -27.73
C HIS A 83 -6.03 16.36 -28.78
#